data_AF-A0A835D242-F1
#
_entry.id   AF-A0A835D242-F1
#
_cell.length_a   1.000
_cell.length_b   1.000
_cell.length_c   1.000
_cell.angle_alpha   90.00
_cell.angle_beta   90.00
_cell.angle_gamma   90.00
#
_symmetry.space_group_name_H-M   'P 1'
#
loop_
_entity.id
_entity.type
_entity.pdbx_description
1 polymer ?
#
loop_
_entity_poly.entity_id
_entity_poly.type
_entity_poly.pdbx_seq_one_letter_code
_entity_poly.pdbx_strand_id
1 'polypeptide(L)'
;MYFSSQCREKVHIPENKLYVFLRGNGKGRTSIVWSQSSPNNVEYATVQVEAPHFIAFGISFKSREIFVVADCRVQIHGSITAQNRQSGDENSGFVFIKGKVYGIGDVYLGRARGAYSRVIFAKTYISKTIDLEGWTNWSYNGSTEFRSRDIRFFQSDMGSNQCTLWCIHHFGGSDVANGLSAETVIDSPLITQKIGTNRTIKVDLDGKGDFTSVQAAIDSVPEGNSRWIIIHVRKGVYREKVHIPENKPYVFLRGNGKGRTSIVWSQSSPNNVESATVKVEAPHFIAFGISFKNDAPTGLAQTSQNQSVAVFVGADMAAFYHCGFYSAHNTLFDYKGRHYYDNCYIQGSIDFIFGRGRSVFHSCEIFVVADCRVQIHGSITAQNRQSGDENSGFVFIKGKVYGIGDVYLGRARGAYSRVIFAKTYISKTIDLEGWTNWSYDGSTENLFHAEYHCHGPGAVAEKRAPWSLQLTEKEATPFMDIDFIDGKEWLPVYL
;
A
#
# COMPACT_ATOMS: atom_id res chain seq x y z
N MET A 1 13.71 15.69 21.67
CA MET A 1 14.29 17.02 21.92
C MET A 1 13.19 18.06 21.79
N TYR A 2 13.10 18.99 22.74
CA TYR A 2 12.14 20.09 22.73
C TYR A 2 12.90 21.41 22.63
N PHE A 3 12.50 22.27 21.69
CA PHE A 3 13.15 23.56 21.43
C PHE A 3 12.14 24.69 21.68
N SER A 4 12.41 25.51 22.68
CA SER A 4 11.58 26.66 23.03
C SER A 4 11.93 27.94 22.27
N SER A 5 13.13 28.00 21.68
CA SER A 5 13.72 29.16 20.98
C SER A 5 14.61 28.74 19.79
N GLN A 6 15.42 29.65 19.26
CA GLN A 6 16.35 29.37 18.15
C GLN A 6 17.58 28.57 18.63
N CYS A 7 17.82 27.39 18.05
CA CYS A 7 19.04 26.59 18.19
C CYS A 7 20.03 26.99 17.08
N ARG A 8 21.29 27.22 17.44
CA ARG A 8 22.35 27.64 16.49
C ARG A 8 23.44 26.59 16.27
N GLU A 9 23.18 25.35 16.68
CA GLU A 9 24.14 24.24 16.65
C GLU A 9 23.72 23.19 15.61
N LYS A 10 24.70 22.45 15.09
CA LYS A 10 24.45 21.29 14.22
C LYS A 10 23.71 20.22 15.02
N VAL A 11 22.59 19.74 14.50
CA VAL A 11 21.86 18.61 15.10
C VAL A 11 22.19 17.33 14.34
N HIS A 12 22.97 16.45 14.95
CA HIS A 12 23.25 15.12 14.41
C HIS A 12 22.49 14.07 15.22
N ILE A 13 21.70 13.24 14.53
CA ILE A 13 20.89 12.18 15.11
C ILE A 13 21.39 10.85 14.55
N PRO A 14 22.18 10.08 15.32
CA PRO A 14 22.80 8.85 14.83
C PRO A 14 21.81 7.68 14.74
N GLU A 15 22.16 6.68 13.94
CA GLU A 15 21.35 5.48 13.63
C GLU A 15 20.93 4.68 14.88
N ASN A 16 21.74 4.70 15.94
CA ASN A 16 21.46 3.99 17.19
C ASN A 16 20.28 4.58 18.01
N LYS A 17 19.67 5.68 17.56
CA LYS A 17 18.48 6.27 18.20
C LYS A 17 17.21 5.77 17.52
N LEU A 18 16.60 4.73 18.09
CA LEU A 18 15.44 4.05 17.51
C LEU A 18 14.24 4.98 17.26
N TYR A 19 13.95 5.92 18.16
CA TYR A 19 12.86 6.90 18.03
C TYR A 19 13.32 8.31 18.43
N VAL A 20 13.15 9.28 17.54
CA VAL A 20 13.55 10.66 17.78
C VAL A 20 12.43 11.63 17.44
N PHE A 21 12.00 12.38 18.46
CA PHE A 21 10.98 13.42 18.33
C PHE A 21 11.63 14.79 18.50
N LEU A 22 11.56 15.66 17.50
CA LEU A 22 11.90 17.09 17.63
C LEU A 22 10.60 17.89 17.75
N ARG A 23 10.40 18.57 18.87
CA ARG A 23 9.20 19.36 19.13
C ARG A 23 9.55 20.84 19.34
N GLY A 24 8.84 21.72 18.66
CA GLY A 24 8.94 23.18 18.80
C GLY A 24 7.59 23.79 19.14
N ASN A 25 7.58 25.12 19.33
CA ASN A 25 6.42 25.84 19.88
C ASN A 25 5.30 26.14 18.88
N GLY A 26 5.35 25.60 17.66
CA GLY A 26 4.20 25.58 16.74
C GLY A 26 3.80 26.92 16.11
N LYS A 27 4.51 28.02 16.40
CA LYS A 27 4.21 29.38 15.91
C LYS A 27 5.30 30.02 15.04
N GLY A 28 6.20 29.22 14.45
CA GLY A 28 7.31 29.72 13.61
C GLY A 28 8.41 30.50 14.36
N ARG A 29 8.39 30.46 15.71
CA ARG A 29 9.37 31.14 16.60
C ARG A 29 10.55 30.25 17.02
N THR A 30 10.43 28.93 16.84
CA THR A 30 11.48 27.95 17.14
C THR A 30 12.21 27.59 15.85
N SER A 31 13.54 27.73 15.81
CA SER A 31 14.31 27.37 14.61
C SER A 31 15.69 26.80 14.86
N ILE A 32 16.12 25.80 14.10
CA ILE A 32 17.50 25.30 14.09
C ILE A 32 18.23 25.98 12.92
N VAL A 33 19.42 26.51 13.18
CA VAL A 33 20.25 27.30 12.26
C VAL A 33 21.70 26.86 12.43
N TRP A 34 22.39 26.49 11.35
CA TRP A 34 23.81 26.14 11.42
C TRP A 34 24.53 26.59 10.14
N SER A 35 25.81 26.98 10.22
CA SER A 35 26.57 27.45 9.06
C SER A 35 28.06 27.06 9.10
N GLN A 36 28.49 26.27 8.12
CA GLN A 36 29.90 26.01 7.80
C GLN A 36 30.02 25.66 6.30
N SER A 37 31.11 26.04 5.63
CA SER A 37 31.39 25.69 4.22
C SER A 37 32.15 24.36 4.12
N SER A 38 31.63 23.38 3.37
CA SER A 38 32.31 22.13 3.02
C SER A 38 31.96 21.71 1.58
N PRO A 39 32.88 21.10 0.81
CA PRO A 39 32.60 20.51 -0.51
C PRO A 39 31.77 19.21 -0.44
N ASN A 40 31.55 18.63 0.76
CA ASN A 40 30.73 17.45 0.95
C ASN A 40 29.30 17.84 1.39
N ASN A 41 28.30 17.44 0.60
CA ASN A 41 26.90 17.83 0.84
C ASN A 41 26.35 17.34 2.19
N VAL A 42 26.87 16.22 2.70
CA VAL A 42 26.45 15.66 3.99
C VAL A 42 27.01 16.48 5.18
N GLU A 43 28.16 17.12 5.01
CA GLU A 43 28.88 17.77 6.12
C GLU A 43 28.29 19.13 6.51
N TYR A 44 27.71 19.88 5.57
CA TYR A 44 27.12 21.21 5.85
C TYR A 44 25.63 21.17 6.26
N ALA A 45 25.02 19.99 6.38
CA ALA A 45 23.62 19.85 6.79
C ALA A 45 23.36 20.46 8.17
N THR A 46 22.31 21.29 8.28
CA THR A 46 21.86 21.89 9.54
C THR A 46 21.31 20.84 10.50
N VAL A 47 20.66 19.81 9.95
CA VAL A 47 20.23 18.62 10.67
C VAL A 47 20.56 17.39 9.84
N GLN A 48 21.26 16.44 10.46
CA GLN A 48 21.59 15.13 9.89
C GLN A 48 20.83 14.06 10.69
N VAL A 49 20.03 13.24 10.00
CA VAL A 49 19.20 12.21 10.64
C VAL A 49 19.49 10.84 10.04
N GLU A 50 19.99 9.94 10.87
CA GLU A 50 20.27 8.53 10.55
C GLU A 50 19.38 7.55 11.34
N ALA A 51 18.59 8.06 12.28
CA ALA A 51 17.65 7.28 13.08
C ALA A 51 16.50 6.67 12.25
N PRO A 52 16.11 5.40 12.51
CA PRO A 52 15.05 4.71 11.76
C PRO A 52 13.64 5.29 11.96
N HIS A 53 13.38 5.97 13.09
CA HIS A 53 12.10 6.65 13.32
C HIS A 53 12.31 8.09 13.79
N PHE A 54 11.97 9.07 12.93
CA PHE A 54 12.15 10.49 13.19
C PHE A 54 10.85 11.28 12.96
N ILE A 55 10.46 12.10 13.94
CA ILE A 55 9.24 12.91 13.90
C ILE A 55 9.62 14.35 14.30
N ALA A 56 9.30 15.33 13.45
CA ALA A 56 9.49 16.74 13.74
C ALA A 56 8.14 17.48 13.77
N PHE A 57 7.88 18.24 14.83
CA PHE A 57 6.63 18.97 15.04
C PHE A 57 6.89 20.41 15.48
N GLY A 58 6.33 21.40 14.80
CA GLY A 58 6.31 22.80 15.28
C GLY A 58 7.66 23.55 15.29
N ILE A 59 8.65 23.10 14.49
CA ILE A 59 9.98 23.72 14.33
C ILE A 59 10.15 24.24 12.89
N SER A 60 10.78 25.41 12.72
CA SER A 60 11.13 25.95 11.41
C SER A 60 12.64 25.87 11.17
N PHE A 61 13.10 25.30 10.06
CA PHE A 61 14.53 25.27 9.74
C PHE A 61 14.87 26.52 8.95
N LYS A 62 15.75 27.37 9.50
CA LYS A 62 16.17 28.61 8.86
C LYS A 62 17.63 28.49 8.48
N SER A 63 17.92 28.66 7.20
CA SER A 63 19.26 28.64 6.61
C SER A 63 19.90 27.23 6.51
N ARG A 64 19.87 26.72 5.28
CA ARG A 64 20.70 25.64 4.66
C ARG A 64 20.49 24.21 5.21
N GLU A 65 20.83 23.24 4.36
CA GLU A 65 20.05 22.03 4.05
C GLU A 65 19.77 21.04 5.20
N ILE A 66 18.71 20.23 5.06
CA ILE A 66 18.44 19.05 5.91
C ILE A 66 18.80 17.79 5.11
N PHE A 67 19.66 16.95 5.69
CA PHE A 67 20.00 15.63 5.16
C PHE A 67 19.37 14.56 6.04
N VAL A 68 18.47 13.77 5.45
CA VAL A 68 17.85 12.60 6.10
C VAL A 68 18.32 11.36 5.35
N VAL A 69 19.10 10.51 6.03
CA VAL A 69 19.57 9.20 5.56
C VAL A 69 18.96 8.14 6.47
N ALA A 70 17.69 7.77 6.28
CA ALA A 70 17.09 6.62 6.96
C ALA A 70 15.72 6.25 6.36
N ASP A 71 15.33 4.99 6.58
CA ASP A 71 14.01 4.41 6.25
C ASP A 71 12.89 5.00 7.14
N CYS A 72 12.57 6.28 6.94
CA CYS A 72 11.69 7.02 7.82
C CYS A 72 10.20 6.61 7.68
N ARG A 73 9.46 6.66 8.80
CA ARG A 73 8.00 6.88 8.81
C ARG A 73 7.73 8.29 9.31
N VAL A 74 7.19 9.13 8.44
CA VAL A 74 6.76 10.50 8.78
C VAL A 74 5.24 10.50 8.84
N GLN A 75 4.63 10.88 9.97
CA GLN A 75 3.19 11.11 10.10
C GLN A 75 2.97 12.60 10.42
N ILE A 76 2.31 13.34 9.53
CA ILE A 76 2.10 14.78 9.65
C ILE A 76 0.68 15.14 9.20
N HIS A 77 0.04 16.06 9.94
CA HIS A 77 -1.15 16.80 9.49
C HIS A 77 -0.69 18.15 8.88
N GLY A 78 -0.58 18.26 7.55
CA GLY A 78 -0.16 19.50 6.86
C GLY A 78 0.86 19.31 5.71
N SER A 79 1.58 20.37 5.30
CA SER A 79 2.60 20.33 4.24
C SER A 79 3.94 19.72 4.72
N ILE A 80 4.52 18.80 3.95
CA ILE A 80 5.76 18.06 4.31
C ILE A 80 6.98 19.00 4.45
N THR A 81 7.02 20.08 3.66
CA THR A 81 8.05 21.13 3.72
C THR A 81 7.40 22.52 3.65
N ALA A 82 7.98 23.53 4.30
CA ALA A 82 7.56 24.93 4.16
C ALA A 82 8.80 25.81 4.00
N GLN A 83 9.04 26.28 2.78
CA GLN A 83 10.32 26.84 2.36
C GLN A 83 10.13 28.33 1.98
N ASN A 84 10.95 29.23 2.54
CA ASN A 84 10.83 30.68 2.34
C ASN A 84 12.09 31.31 1.72
N ARG A 85 12.63 30.74 0.64
CA ARG A 85 13.85 31.21 -0.03
C ARG A 85 13.58 32.48 -0.81
N GLN A 86 14.39 33.49 -0.55
CA GLN A 86 14.21 34.83 -1.12
C GLN A 86 15.25 35.14 -2.22
N SER A 87 16.31 34.32 -2.37
CA SER A 87 17.30 34.49 -3.45
C SER A 87 17.74 33.17 -4.10
N GLY A 88 18.00 33.23 -5.41
CA GLY A 88 18.54 32.16 -6.25
C GLY A 88 19.98 31.74 -5.92
N ASP A 89 20.69 32.55 -5.14
CA ASP A 89 22.08 32.31 -4.72
C ASP A 89 22.16 31.65 -3.33
N GLU A 90 21.02 31.51 -2.63
CA GLU A 90 20.96 30.86 -1.32
C GLU A 90 20.94 29.33 -1.45
N ASN A 91 21.96 28.61 -0.99
CA ASN A 91 21.97 27.13 -0.97
C ASN A 91 21.17 26.55 0.20
N SER A 92 19.86 26.81 0.25
CA SER A 92 18.96 26.26 1.27
C SER A 92 17.80 25.46 0.68
N GLY A 93 17.57 24.25 1.20
CA GLY A 93 16.51 23.35 0.73
C GLY A 93 16.35 22.11 1.61
N PHE A 94 15.32 21.33 1.33
CA PHE A 94 15.11 20.01 1.96
C PHE A 94 15.60 18.91 1.01
N VAL A 95 16.35 17.93 1.50
CA VAL A 95 16.82 16.80 0.69
C VAL A 95 16.46 15.48 1.38
N PHE A 96 15.66 14.66 0.70
CA PHE A 96 15.27 13.32 1.15
C PHE A 96 15.96 12.29 0.27
N ILE A 97 16.76 11.39 0.84
CA ILE A 97 17.50 10.37 0.10
C ILE A 97 17.19 8.98 0.66
N LYS A 98 16.76 8.04 -0.20
CA LYS A 98 16.49 6.63 0.18
C LYS A 98 15.46 6.45 1.32
N GLY A 99 14.58 7.43 1.54
CA GLY A 99 13.57 7.40 2.62
C GLY A 99 12.20 6.87 2.17
N LYS A 100 11.26 6.76 3.10
CA LYS A 100 9.83 6.59 2.82
C LYS A 100 9.03 7.75 3.44
N VAL A 101 8.07 8.30 2.73
CA VAL A 101 7.24 9.44 3.17
C VAL A 101 5.78 9.01 3.07
N TYR A 102 5.04 9.07 4.19
CA TYR A 102 3.65 8.66 4.26
C TYR A 102 2.74 9.85 4.58
N GLY A 103 1.63 10.02 3.85
CA GLY A 103 0.60 11.02 4.14
C GLY A 103 -0.57 10.40 4.90
N ILE A 104 -1.17 11.15 5.83
CA ILE A 104 -2.42 10.77 6.48
C ILE A 104 -3.36 11.97 6.38
N GLY A 105 -4.42 11.85 5.57
CA GLY A 105 -5.32 12.96 5.20
C GLY A 105 -4.86 13.73 3.95
N ASP A 106 -5.35 14.97 3.78
CA ASP A 106 -4.96 15.85 2.67
C ASP A 106 -3.55 16.43 2.91
N VAL A 107 -2.53 15.72 2.43
CA VAL A 107 -1.11 16.04 2.64
C VAL A 107 -0.44 16.46 1.33
N TYR A 108 0.24 17.60 1.36
CA TYR A 108 0.96 18.22 0.23
C TYR A 108 2.48 18.03 0.37
N LEU A 109 3.20 17.83 -0.74
CA LEU A 109 4.68 17.69 -0.77
C LEU A 109 5.41 18.89 -0.18
N GLY A 110 4.84 20.08 -0.32
CA GLY A 110 5.44 21.28 0.22
C GLY A 110 4.60 22.53 0.04
N ARG A 111 5.00 23.58 0.76
CA ARG A 111 4.47 24.93 0.65
C ARG A 111 5.62 25.88 0.31
N ALA A 112 5.54 26.52 -0.84
CA ALA A 112 6.45 27.62 -1.19
C ALA A 112 5.95 28.91 -0.53
N ARG A 113 6.81 29.54 0.28
CA ARG A 113 6.60 30.87 0.88
C ARG A 113 7.49 31.94 0.25
N GLY A 114 8.58 31.54 -0.41
CA GLY A 114 9.51 32.44 -1.10
C GLY A 114 9.75 31.99 -2.55
N ALA A 115 10.09 32.97 -3.40
CA ALA A 115 10.17 32.82 -4.86
C ALA A 115 11.20 31.78 -5.34
N TYR A 116 12.15 31.37 -4.50
CA TYR A 116 13.24 30.46 -4.89
C TYR A 116 13.19 29.10 -4.21
N SER A 117 12.04 28.69 -3.67
CA SER A 117 11.91 27.49 -2.82
C SER A 117 12.50 26.21 -3.43
N ARG A 118 13.29 25.43 -2.66
CA ARG A 118 13.98 24.20 -3.12
C ARG A 118 13.70 22.98 -2.22
N VAL A 119 13.25 21.87 -2.81
CA VAL A 119 13.06 20.56 -2.17
C VAL A 119 13.46 19.46 -3.15
N ILE A 120 14.19 18.45 -2.67
CA ILE A 120 14.75 17.35 -3.46
C ILE A 120 14.33 16.02 -2.81
N PHE A 121 13.81 15.10 -3.63
CA PHE A 121 13.54 13.72 -3.25
C PHE A 121 14.33 12.81 -4.20
N ALA A 122 15.29 12.05 -3.67
CA ALA A 122 16.11 11.11 -4.43
C ALA A 122 15.92 9.69 -3.87
N LYS A 123 15.54 8.73 -4.72
CA LYS A 123 15.28 7.33 -4.32
C LYS A 123 14.32 7.20 -3.12
N THR A 124 13.42 8.17 -2.95
CA THR A 124 12.56 8.27 -1.79
C THR A 124 11.16 7.81 -2.18
N TYR A 125 10.63 6.81 -1.47
CA TYR A 125 9.25 6.36 -1.63
C TYR A 125 8.31 7.43 -1.07
N ILE A 126 7.29 7.81 -1.83
CA ILE A 126 6.27 8.78 -1.41
C ILE A 126 4.92 8.09 -1.53
N SER A 127 4.18 8.01 -0.43
CA SER A 127 2.89 7.32 -0.38
C SER A 127 1.84 8.04 -1.21
N LYS A 128 0.92 7.27 -1.79
CA LYS A 128 -0.18 7.76 -2.65
C LYS A 128 -1.21 8.65 -1.94
N THR A 129 -1.15 8.78 -0.62
CA THR A 129 -1.97 9.72 0.17
C THR A 129 -1.42 11.15 0.14
N ILE A 130 -0.24 11.36 -0.43
CA ILE A 130 0.35 12.68 -0.64
C ILE A 130 -0.02 13.12 -2.06
N ASP A 131 -0.62 14.31 -2.16
CA ASP A 131 -0.91 14.92 -3.45
C ASP A 131 0.40 15.27 -4.18
N LEU A 132 0.64 14.62 -5.33
CA LEU A 132 1.83 14.83 -6.16
C LEU A 132 1.72 16.08 -7.03
N GLU A 133 0.51 16.60 -7.28
CA GLU A 133 0.31 17.97 -7.77
C GLU A 133 0.47 19.01 -6.63
N GLY A 134 0.64 18.50 -5.41
CA GLY A 134 0.48 19.19 -4.14
C GLY A 134 1.61 20.12 -3.71
N TRP A 135 1.83 21.17 -4.48
CA TRP A 135 2.45 22.39 -3.97
C TRP A 135 1.35 23.44 -3.72
N THR A 136 1.21 23.91 -2.48
CA THR A 136 0.18 24.91 -2.15
C THR A 136 0.78 26.28 -1.86
N ASN A 137 0.06 27.35 -2.24
CA ASN A 137 0.51 28.74 -2.16
C ASN A 137 -0.23 29.58 -1.10
N TRP A 138 -0.92 28.96 -0.13
CA TRP A 138 -1.95 29.52 0.78
C TRP A 138 -1.67 30.87 1.51
N SER A 139 -0.59 31.59 1.22
CA SER A 139 -0.14 32.79 1.93
C SER A 139 0.78 33.73 1.11
N TYR A 140 0.96 33.53 -0.20
CA TYR A 140 1.72 34.48 -1.03
C TYR A 140 0.76 35.46 -1.71
N ASN A 141 0.69 36.69 -1.21
CA ASN A 141 -0.14 37.78 -1.75
C ASN A 141 0.49 38.51 -2.95
N GLY A 142 1.60 37.99 -3.49
CA GLY A 142 2.24 38.53 -4.69
C GLY A 142 1.56 38.00 -5.93
N SER A 143 1.00 38.89 -6.75
CA SER A 143 0.40 38.61 -8.06
C SER A 143 1.45 38.10 -9.04
N THR A 144 1.74 36.81 -9.00
CA THR A 144 2.38 36.08 -10.09
C THR A 144 1.69 34.74 -10.17
N GLU A 145 0.90 34.55 -11.22
CA GLU A 145 0.53 33.22 -11.70
C GLU A 145 1.80 32.38 -11.74
N PHE A 146 1.93 31.40 -10.85
CA PHE A 146 2.76 30.24 -11.16
C PHE A 146 2.03 29.53 -12.29
N ARG A 147 2.35 29.90 -13.54
CA ARG A 147 1.95 29.11 -14.68
C ARG A 147 2.62 27.76 -14.49
N SER A 148 1.88 26.67 -14.66
CA SER A 148 2.34 25.28 -14.61
C SER A 148 3.54 24.94 -15.52
N ARG A 149 4.12 25.94 -16.19
CA ARG A 149 5.22 25.89 -17.15
C ARG A 149 6.61 26.03 -16.51
N ASP A 150 6.69 26.50 -15.26
CA ASP A 150 7.97 26.72 -14.55
C ASP A 150 8.42 25.51 -13.68
N ILE A 151 7.60 24.45 -13.64
CA ILE A 151 7.98 23.11 -13.15
C ILE A 151 8.42 22.31 -14.38
N ARG A 152 9.73 22.15 -14.61
CA ARG A 152 10.23 21.28 -15.67
C ARG A 152 10.37 19.84 -15.16
N PHE A 153 9.62 18.93 -15.76
CA PHE A 153 9.85 17.50 -15.70
C PHE A 153 10.94 17.15 -16.72
N PHE A 154 12.06 16.61 -16.30
CA PHE A 154 13.06 16.07 -17.23
C PHE A 154 12.90 14.55 -17.32
N GLN A 155 12.33 14.12 -18.44
CA GLN A 155 12.36 12.74 -18.92
C GLN A 155 13.54 12.64 -19.90
N SER A 156 14.53 11.78 -19.63
CA SER A 156 15.45 11.34 -20.68
C SER A 156 14.97 9.99 -21.19
N ASP A 157 14.57 9.95 -22.45
CA ASP A 157 14.26 8.72 -23.18
C ASP A 157 15.45 7.77 -23.13
N MET A 158 15.32 6.69 -22.37
CA MET A 158 15.17 5.32 -22.87
C MET A 158 14.74 4.43 -21.70
N GLY A 159 13.47 3.99 -21.73
CA GLY A 159 12.91 2.87 -20.96
C GLY A 159 13.03 2.94 -19.44
N SER A 160 12.02 3.52 -18.76
CA SER A 160 11.44 3.10 -17.44
C SER A 160 10.91 4.25 -16.56
N ASN A 161 9.83 3.97 -15.81
CA ASN A 161 9.16 4.88 -14.87
C ASN A 161 9.88 4.97 -13.50
N GLN A 162 11.05 5.61 -13.44
CA GLN A 162 11.58 6.17 -12.19
C GLN A 162 11.46 7.70 -12.20
N CYS A 163 10.65 8.26 -11.29
CA CYS A 163 10.69 9.70 -11.05
C CYS A 163 12.00 10.08 -10.36
N THR A 164 12.88 10.74 -11.12
CA THR A 164 14.01 11.50 -10.61
C THR A 164 13.57 12.96 -10.49
N LEU A 165 13.42 13.50 -9.28
CA LEU A 165 13.01 14.89 -9.09
C LEU A 165 14.25 15.80 -9.01
N TRP A 166 14.49 16.59 -10.06
CA TRP A 166 15.45 17.70 -10.07
C TRP A 166 14.70 19.02 -10.15
N CYS A 167 15.02 19.95 -9.25
CA CYS A 167 14.69 21.36 -9.42
C CYS A 167 16.02 22.14 -9.50
N ILE A 168 16.53 22.32 -10.72
CA ILE A 168 17.68 23.19 -11.02
C ILE A 168 17.16 24.37 -11.85
N HIS A 169 17.43 25.58 -11.36
CA HIS A 169 17.53 26.74 -12.21
C HIS A 169 18.99 26.85 -12.66
N HIS A 170 19.22 26.87 -13.97
CA HIS A 170 20.54 26.70 -14.58
C HIS A 170 21.30 28.04 -14.64
N PHE A 171 22.58 28.03 -14.28
CA PHE A 171 23.64 28.71 -15.04
C PHE A 171 24.90 27.82 -15.00
N GLY A 172 25.23 27.19 -16.13
CA GLY A 172 26.57 26.68 -16.51
C GLY A 172 27.19 25.53 -15.71
N GLY A 173 27.48 24.41 -16.37
CA GLY A 173 28.43 23.39 -15.90
C GLY A 173 27.83 22.00 -15.74
N SER A 174 28.38 21.04 -16.48
CA SER A 174 28.01 19.62 -16.54
C SER A 174 28.46 18.85 -15.30
N ASP A 175 27.54 18.14 -14.63
CA ASP A 175 27.87 16.96 -13.82
C ASP A 175 26.69 15.97 -13.86
N VAL A 176 26.91 14.81 -14.48
CA VAL A 176 25.93 13.71 -14.60
C VAL A 176 26.36 12.58 -13.67
N ALA A 177 25.52 12.20 -12.71
CA ALA A 177 25.73 11.02 -11.88
C ALA A 177 25.14 9.77 -12.58
N ASN A 178 26.01 8.86 -13.03
CA ASN A 178 25.64 7.60 -13.64
C ASN A 178 25.22 6.54 -12.60
N GLY A 179 24.18 5.77 -12.94
CA GLY A 179 23.93 4.43 -12.42
C GLY A 179 22.75 4.32 -11.46
N LEU A 180 21.57 3.91 -11.97
CA LEU A 180 20.61 2.93 -11.39
C LEU A 180 19.68 2.42 -12.50
N SER A 181 19.46 1.10 -12.54
CA SER A 181 18.43 0.47 -13.38
C SER A 181 17.06 0.59 -12.70
N ALA A 182 16.01 0.85 -13.47
CA ALA A 182 14.67 0.97 -12.93
C ALA A 182 13.98 -0.36 -12.64
N GLU A 183 13.27 -0.41 -11.52
CA GLU A 183 12.31 -1.46 -11.23
C GLU A 183 11.10 -1.33 -12.15
N THR A 184 10.65 -2.46 -12.73
CA THR A 184 9.43 -2.54 -13.53
C THR A 184 8.22 -2.21 -12.65
N VAL A 185 7.54 -1.07 -12.89
CA VAL A 185 6.33 -0.70 -12.14
C VAL A 185 5.10 -1.21 -12.90
N ILE A 186 4.29 -2.08 -12.28
CA ILE A 186 2.98 -2.46 -12.82
C ILE A 186 1.99 -1.30 -12.60
N ASP A 187 1.57 -0.64 -13.68
CA ASP A 187 0.58 0.43 -13.67
C ASP A 187 -0.60 0.16 -14.62
N SER A 188 -1.64 1.01 -14.57
CA SER A 188 -2.80 0.83 -15.44
C SER A 188 -2.49 0.95 -16.92
N PRO A 189 -1.68 1.94 -17.39
CA PRO A 189 -1.28 2.00 -18.80
C PRO A 189 -0.65 0.70 -19.30
N LEU A 190 0.28 0.10 -18.54
CA LEU A 190 0.92 -1.16 -18.91
C LEU A 190 -0.09 -2.31 -19.00
N ILE A 191 -1.01 -2.45 -18.03
CA ILE A 191 -2.07 -3.46 -18.08
C ILE A 191 -2.96 -3.24 -19.31
N THR A 192 -3.40 -2.00 -19.56
CA THR A 192 -4.22 -1.64 -20.73
C THR A 192 -3.52 -1.98 -22.05
N GLN A 193 -2.22 -1.72 -22.15
CA GLN A 193 -1.41 -2.08 -23.31
C GLN A 193 -1.38 -3.60 -23.51
N LYS A 194 -1.13 -4.37 -22.44
CA LYS A 194 -0.97 -5.83 -22.50
C LYS A 194 -2.25 -6.58 -22.82
N ILE A 195 -3.40 -6.11 -22.32
CA ILE A 195 -4.70 -6.69 -22.67
C ILE A 195 -5.19 -6.29 -24.07
N GLY A 196 -4.60 -5.26 -24.69
CA GLY A 196 -4.80 -4.91 -26.10
C GLY A 196 -6.21 -4.43 -26.48
N THR A 197 -6.96 -3.80 -25.55
CA THR A 197 -8.32 -3.29 -25.82
C THR A 197 -8.39 -1.77 -25.90
N ASN A 198 -9.28 -1.26 -26.76
CA ASN A 198 -9.67 0.15 -26.82
C ASN A 198 -11.09 0.40 -26.29
N ARG A 199 -11.84 -0.65 -25.91
CA ARG A 199 -13.22 -0.52 -25.44
C ARG A 199 -13.23 -0.13 -23.96
N THR A 200 -13.68 1.09 -23.69
CA THR A 200 -13.83 1.64 -22.34
C THR A 200 -15.26 2.11 -22.10
N ILE A 201 -15.86 1.63 -21.01
CA ILE A 201 -17.12 2.10 -20.44
C ILE A 201 -16.77 2.96 -19.22
N LYS A 202 -17.31 4.17 -19.14
CA LYS A 202 -17.04 5.13 -18.06
C LYS A 202 -18.19 5.14 -17.07
N VAL A 203 -17.87 5.04 -15.78
CA VAL A 203 -18.82 5.22 -14.69
C VAL A 203 -18.49 6.50 -13.95
N ASP A 204 -19.46 7.40 -13.81
CA ASP A 204 -19.28 8.71 -13.16
C ASP A 204 -20.54 9.08 -12.35
N LEU A 205 -20.38 9.35 -11.06
CA LEU A 205 -21.47 9.79 -10.19
C LEU A 205 -22.08 11.13 -10.64
N ASP A 206 -21.30 11.98 -11.31
CA ASP A 206 -21.76 13.28 -11.82
C ASP A 206 -22.55 13.17 -13.13
N GLY A 207 -22.77 11.94 -13.65
CA GLY A 207 -23.48 11.71 -14.92
C GLY A 207 -22.67 12.06 -16.18
N LYS A 208 -21.36 12.32 -16.05
CA LYS A 208 -20.46 12.64 -17.18
C LYS A 208 -19.78 11.40 -17.77
N GLY A 209 -20.31 10.22 -17.49
CA GLY A 209 -19.88 8.92 -18.01
C GLY A 209 -21.02 8.24 -18.76
N ASP A 210 -20.82 6.99 -19.17
CA ASP A 210 -21.85 6.17 -19.81
C ASP A 210 -22.89 5.66 -18.79
N PHE A 211 -22.46 5.47 -17.53
CA PHE A 211 -23.31 5.06 -16.41
C PHE A 211 -22.99 5.85 -15.14
N THR A 212 -23.95 5.91 -14.22
CA THR A 212 -23.77 6.46 -12.85
C THR A 212 -23.54 5.37 -11.80
N SER A 213 -23.89 4.12 -12.10
CA SER A 213 -23.72 2.93 -11.25
C SER A 213 -22.70 1.96 -11.85
N VAL A 214 -21.91 1.33 -10.98
CA VAL A 214 -20.97 0.29 -11.38
C VAL A 214 -21.71 -0.98 -11.81
N GLN A 215 -22.77 -1.37 -11.10
CA GLN A 215 -23.59 -2.54 -11.48
C GLN A 215 -24.17 -2.35 -12.89
N ALA A 216 -24.75 -1.19 -13.20
CA ALA A 216 -25.31 -0.93 -14.54
C ALA A 216 -24.26 -1.06 -15.66
N ALA A 217 -23.01 -0.63 -15.41
CA ALA A 217 -21.92 -0.82 -16.36
C ALA A 217 -21.54 -2.29 -16.54
N ILE A 218 -21.53 -3.08 -15.47
CA ILE A 218 -21.32 -4.55 -15.53
C ILE A 218 -22.46 -5.22 -16.29
N ASP A 219 -23.71 -4.81 -16.04
CA ASP A 219 -24.89 -5.35 -16.72
C ASP A 219 -24.86 -5.10 -18.23
N SER A 220 -24.20 -4.04 -18.68
CA SER A 220 -24.02 -3.72 -20.10
C SER A 220 -22.97 -4.58 -20.84
N VAL A 221 -22.12 -5.32 -20.11
CA VAL A 221 -21.17 -6.27 -20.72
C VAL A 221 -21.96 -7.44 -21.32
N PRO A 222 -21.76 -7.81 -22.60
CA PRO A 222 -22.49 -8.93 -23.20
C PRO A 222 -22.26 -10.25 -22.46
N GLU A 223 -23.26 -11.10 -22.42
CA GLU A 223 -23.08 -12.48 -21.97
C GLU A 223 -22.13 -13.23 -22.92
N GLY A 224 -21.29 -14.11 -22.38
CA GLY A 224 -20.28 -14.85 -23.14
C GLY A 224 -19.17 -13.96 -23.72
N ASN A 225 -18.97 -12.75 -23.18
CA ASN A 225 -17.96 -11.81 -23.66
C ASN A 225 -16.56 -12.45 -23.70
N SER A 226 -15.91 -12.42 -24.86
CA SER A 226 -14.59 -13.04 -25.09
C SER A 226 -13.47 -12.03 -25.31
N ARG A 227 -13.73 -10.73 -25.09
CA ARG A 227 -12.77 -9.64 -25.33
C ARG A 227 -12.70 -8.70 -24.14
N TRP A 228 -11.50 -8.26 -23.78
CA TRP A 228 -11.31 -7.31 -22.69
C TRP A 228 -12.14 -6.04 -22.84
N ILE A 229 -12.92 -5.71 -21.81
CA ILE A 229 -13.66 -4.45 -21.69
C ILE A 229 -13.18 -3.73 -20.43
N ILE A 230 -12.78 -2.46 -20.59
CA ILE A 230 -12.39 -1.63 -19.46
C ILE A 230 -13.64 -0.95 -18.91
N ILE A 231 -13.93 -1.15 -17.62
CA ILE A 231 -14.91 -0.35 -16.89
C ILE A 231 -14.12 0.64 -16.03
N HIS A 232 -14.02 1.89 -16.51
CA HIS A 232 -13.35 2.97 -15.80
C HIS A 232 -14.31 3.63 -14.82
N VAL A 233 -14.14 3.36 -13.54
CA VAL A 233 -14.90 3.96 -12.43
C VAL A 233 -14.17 5.21 -11.96
N ARG A 234 -14.78 6.38 -12.16
CA ARG A 234 -14.17 7.65 -11.78
C ARG A 234 -14.04 7.80 -10.26
N LYS A 235 -13.35 8.84 -9.80
CA LYS A 235 -13.22 9.18 -8.38
C LYS A 235 -14.62 9.33 -7.76
N GLY A 236 -14.80 8.79 -6.56
CA GLY A 236 -16.11 8.79 -5.90
C GLY A 236 -16.31 7.62 -4.95
N VAL A 237 -17.38 7.71 -4.17
CA VAL A 237 -17.87 6.66 -3.28
C VAL A 237 -19.17 6.10 -3.87
N TYR A 238 -19.07 4.92 -4.47
CA TYR A 238 -20.18 4.21 -5.09
C TYR A 238 -20.84 3.32 -4.03
N ARG A 239 -22.00 3.74 -3.53
CA ARG A 239 -22.74 3.02 -2.48
C ARG A 239 -23.72 2.03 -3.08
N GLU A 240 -23.23 0.86 -3.47
CA GLU A 240 -24.00 -0.20 -4.11
C GLU A 240 -23.34 -1.57 -3.86
N LYS A 241 -24.11 -2.64 -4.02
CA LYS A 241 -23.55 -3.99 -4.18
C LYS A 241 -23.25 -4.22 -5.66
N VAL A 242 -22.13 -4.86 -5.94
CA VAL A 242 -21.73 -5.19 -7.32
C VAL A 242 -21.53 -6.69 -7.48
N HIS A 243 -22.19 -7.29 -8.47
CA HIS A 243 -22.02 -8.68 -8.85
C HIS A 243 -21.53 -8.75 -10.29
N ILE A 244 -20.37 -9.38 -10.47
CA ILE A 244 -19.76 -9.67 -11.76
C ILE A 244 -19.96 -11.17 -12.04
N PRO A 245 -21.05 -11.55 -12.71
CA PRO A 245 -21.46 -12.94 -12.87
C PRO A 245 -20.54 -13.73 -13.80
N GLU A 246 -20.50 -15.05 -13.61
CA GLU A 246 -19.64 -15.99 -14.34
C GLU A 246 -19.76 -15.88 -15.88
N ASN A 247 -20.94 -15.53 -16.39
CA ASN A 247 -21.20 -15.40 -17.82
C ASN A 247 -20.70 -14.08 -18.45
N LYS A 248 -19.97 -13.22 -17.72
CA LYS A 248 -19.40 -11.96 -18.23
C LYS A 248 -17.87 -11.90 -18.07
N PRO A 249 -17.09 -12.77 -18.73
CA PRO A 249 -15.64 -12.79 -18.55
C PRO A 249 -14.93 -11.61 -19.22
N TYR A 250 -13.61 -11.50 -18.99
CA TYR A 250 -12.73 -10.47 -19.59
C TYR A 250 -13.11 -9.03 -19.23
N VAL A 251 -13.32 -8.77 -17.93
CA VAL A 251 -13.63 -7.44 -17.38
C VAL A 251 -12.42 -6.85 -16.68
N PHE A 252 -12.01 -5.64 -17.10
CA PHE A 252 -11.01 -4.83 -16.41
C PHE A 252 -11.67 -3.65 -15.68
N LEU A 253 -11.93 -3.80 -14.39
CA LEU A 253 -12.46 -2.77 -13.50
C LEU A 253 -11.34 -1.83 -13.02
N ARG A 254 -11.36 -0.57 -13.44
CA ARG A 254 -10.28 0.40 -13.19
C ARG A 254 -10.80 1.62 -12.43
N GLY A 255 -10.23 1.89 -11.26
CA GLY A 255 -10.45 3.13 -10.49
C GLY A 255 -9.40 4.22 -10.74
N ASN A 256 -9.59 5.41 -10.16
CA ASN A 256 -8.60 6.49 -10.17
C ASN A 256 -7.54 6.40 -9.05
N GLY A 257 -7.49 5.27 -8.35
CA GLY A 257 -6.60 5.00 -7.22
C GLY A 257 -7.39 4.57 -5.98
N LYS A 258 -6.82 3.64 -5.18
CA LYS A 258 -7.49 3.09 -3.99
C LYS A 258 -7.93 4.15 -2.96
N GLY A 259 -7.29 5.32 -2.92
CA GLY A 259 -7.70 6.45 -2.07
C GLY A 259 -8.76 7.38 -2.68
N ARG A 260 -9.12 7.21 -3.95
CA ARG A 260 -9.98 8.15 -4.72
C ARG A 260 -11.26 7.52 -5.23
N THR A 261 -11.25 6.22 -5.49
CA THR A 261 -12.42 5.47 -5.97
C THR A 261 -12.71 4.32 -5.02
N SER A 262 -13.95 4.19 -4.56
CA SER A 262 -14.38 3.08 -3.71
C SER A 262 -15.80 2.60 -3.99
N ILE A 263 -16.01 1.28 -3.92
CA ILE A 263 -17.32 0.64 -3.88
C ILE A 263 -17.60 0.21 -2.45
N VAL A 264 -18.75 0.61 -1.92
CA VAL A 264 -19.05 0.52 -0.48
C VAL A 264 -20.46 0.00 -0.27
N TRP A 265 -20.61 -0.97 0.61
CA TRP A 265 -21.89 -1.39 1.15
C TRP A 265 -21.77 -1.65 2.65
N SER A 266 -22.89 -1.80 3.35
CA SER A 266 -22.91 -2.08 4.78
C SER A 266 -23.89 -3.21 5.06
N GLN A 267 -23.37 -4.43 5.14
CA GLN A 267 -24.16 -5.61 5.44
C GLN A 267 -23.31 -6.65 6.18
N SER A 268 -23.80 -7.10 7.33
CA SER A 268 -23.34 -8.35 7.94
C SER A 268 -24.37 -9.46 7.71
N SER A 269 -23.92 -10.70 7.61
CA SER A 269 -24.80 -11.88 7.47
C SER A 269 -24.03 -13.13 7.92
N PRO A 270 -24.69 -14.17 8.46
CA PRO A 270 -24.06 -15.49 8.65
C PRO A 270 -23.70 -16.15 7.31
N ASN A 271 -24.25 -15.66 6.20
CA ASN A 271 -23.85 -16.03 4.86
C ASN A 271 -22.81 -15.04 4.33
N ASN A 272 -21.54 -15.45 4.35
CA ASN A 272 -20.42 -14.66 3.82
C ASN A 272 -20.67 -14.13 2.38
N VAL A 273 -21.23 -14.96 1.49
CA VAL A 273 -21.52 -14.56 0.10
C VAL A 273 -22.61 -13.48 0.08
N GLU A 274 -23.62 -13.60 0.93
CA GLU A 274 -24.67 -12.59 1.04
C GLU A 274 -24.11 -11.25 1.56
N SER A 275 -23.22 -11.27 2.55
CA SER A 275 -22.63 -10.05 3.12
C SER A 275 -21.70 -9.30 2.16
N ALA A 276 -21.22 -9.93 1.09
CA ALA A 276 -20.23 -9.36 0.18
C ALA A 276 -20.69 -8.05 -0.48
N THR A 277 -19.90 -6.99 -0.35
CA THR A 277 -20.09 -5.74 -1.12
C THR A 277 -19.89 -5.98 -2.61
N VAL A 278 -18.82 -6.70 -2.98
CA VAL A 278 -18.54 -7.09 -4.37
C VAL A 278 -18.40 -8.60 -4.50
N LYS A 279 -19.04 -9.19 -5.52
CA LYS A 279 -18.92 -10.60 -5.91
C LYS A 279 -18.27 -10.70 -7.28
N VAL A 280 -17.14 -11.39 -7.36
CA VAL A 280 -16.43 -11.67 -8.60
C VAL A 280 -16.53 -13.16 -8.90
N GLU A 281 -17.31 -13.52 -9.94
CA GLU A 281 -17.45 -14.90 -10.42
C GLU A 281 -17.05 -15.04 -11.90
N ALA A 282 -16.99 -13.94 -12.65
CA ALA A 282 -16.47 -13.90 -14.02
C ALA A 282 -14.98 -14.27 -14.10
N PRO A 283 -14.58 -15.26 -14.91
CA PRO A 283 -13.18 -15.55 -15.14
C PRO A 283 -12.49 -14.46 -15.97
N HIS A 284 -11.16 -14.40 -15.89
CA HIS A 284 -10.37 -13.32 -16.51
C HIS A 284 -10.83 -11.94 -16.04
N PHE A 285 -10.83 -11.74 -14.72
CA PHE A 285 -11.18 -10.46 -14.11
C PHE A 285 -9.93 -9.71 -13.66
N ILE A 286 -9.87 -8.41 -13.91
CA ILE A 286 -8.81 -7.54 -13.38
C ILE A 286 -9.43 -6.36 -12.65
N ALA A 287 -8.94 -6.05 -11.46
CA ALA A 287 -9.17 -4.79 -10.78
C ALA A 287 -7.88 -3.98 -10.64
N PHE A 288 -7.94 -2.67 -10.89
CA PHE A 288 -6.81 -1.77 -10.65
C PHE A 288 -7.23 -0.52 -9.89
N GLY A 289 -6.50 -0.20 -8.82
CA GLY A 289 -6.57 1.13 -8.19
C GLY A 289 -7.96 1.50 -7.69
N ILE A 290 -8.66 0.58 -7.04
CA ILE A 290 -9.99 0.78 -6.47
C ILE A 290 -10.07 0.16 -5.09
N SER A 291 -10.88 0.73 -4.20
CA SER A 291 -11.15 0.18 -2.87
C SER A 291 -12.52 -0.48 -2.79
N PHE A 292 -12.59 -1.63 -2.12
CA PHE A 292 -13.81 -2.34 -1.81
C PHE A 292 -14.01 -2.34 -0.30
N LYS A 293 -15.19 -1.90 0.17
CA LYS A 293 -15.44 -1.73 1.60
C LYS A 293 -16.76 -2.37 2.02
N ASN A 294 -16.74 -3.06 3.15
CA ASN A 294 -17.94 -3.36 3.91
C ASN A 294 -17.91 -2.56 5.21
N ASP A 295 -18.79 -1.56 5.30
CA ASP A 295 -18.91 -0.63 6.42
C ASP A 295 -19.87 -1.17 7.50
N ALA A 296 -20.25 -2.45 7.45
CA ALA A 296 -21.12 -3.04 8.47
C ALA A 296 -20.52 -2.82 9.87
N PRO A 297 -21.34 -2.37 10.83
CA PRO A 297 -20.88 -2.26 12.20
C PRO A 297 -20.50 -3.64 12.68
N THR A 298 -19.35 -3.73 13.34
CA THR A 298 -18.93 -5.01 13.92
C THR A 298 -19.85 -5.31 15.10
N GLY A 299 -20.64 -6.39 15.04
CA GLY A 299 -21.54 -6.81 16.12
C GLY A 299 -20.79 -7.32 17.36
N LEU A 300 -21.52 -7.79 18.37
CA LEU A 300 -20.93 -8.50 19.50
C LEU A 300 -20.26 -9.78 19.00
N ALA A 301 -19.01 -10.02 19.40
CA ALA A 301 -18.25 -11.24 19.08
C ALA A 301 -19.12 -12.50 19.30
N GLN A 302 -19.03 -13.48 18.39
CA GLN A 302 -19.76 -14.76 18.46
C GLN A 302 -21.29 -14.70 18.30
N THR A 303 -21.85 -13.59 17.82
CA THR A 303 -23.24 -13.58 17.32
C THR A 303 -23.29 -13.93 15.83
N SER A 304 -24.43 -14.43 15.34
CA SER A 304 -24.65 -14.80 13.93
C SER A 304 -24.53 -13.62 12.95
N GLN A 305 -24.24 -12.41 13.42
CA GLN A 305 -24.28 -11.14 12.66
C GLN A 305 -22.90 -10.46 12.49
N ASN A 306 -21.78 -11.19 12.53
CA ASN A 306 -20.44 -10.57 12.52
C ASN A 306 -19.67 -10.63 11.20
N GLN A 307 -20.05 -11.45 10.24
CA GLN A 307 -19.28 -11.57 9.00
C GLN A 307 -19.66 -10.46 8.03
N SER A 308 -18.67 -9.71 7.54
CA SER A 308 -18.87 -8.52 6.73
C SER A 308 -17.89 -8.52 5.56
N VAL A 309 -18.18 -9.33 4.54
CA VAL A 309 -17.26 -9.50 3.41
C VAL A 309 -17.20 -8.23 2.55
N ALA A 310 -15.99 -7.73 2.28
CA ALA A 310 -15.79 -6.65 1.31
C ALA A 310 -15.79 -7.20 -0.12
N VAL A 311 -15.08 -8.30 -0.36
CA VAL A 311 -15.02 -8.95 -1.67
C VAL A 311 -15.11 -10.47 -1.52
N PHE A 312 -16.02 -11.07 -2.28
CA PHE A 312 -16.06 -12.49 -2.57
C PHE A 312 -15.44 -12.76 -3.94
N VAL A 313 -14.46 -13.67 -4.01
CA VAL A 313 -13.78 -14.04 -5.25
C VAL A 313 -13.93 -15.55 -5.48
N GLY A 314 -14.81 -15.90 -6.41
CA GLY A 314 -15.09 -17.27 -6.84
C GLY A 314 -14.79 -17.51 -8.32
N ALA A 315 -13.99 -16.64 -8.94
CA ALA A 315 -13.64 -16.62 -10.35
C ALA A 315 -12.27 -17.25 -10.59
N ASP A 316 -12.08 -17.99 -11.69
CA ASP A 316 -10.72 -18.39 -12.07
C ASP A 316 -10.01 -17.24 -12.81
N MET A 317 -8.69 -17.12 -12.62
CA MET A 317 -7.86 -16.10 -13.27
C MET A 317 -8.30 -14.66 -12.94
N ALA A 318 -8.42 -14.36 -11.63
CA ALA A 318 -8.75 -13.03 -11.14
C ALA A 318 -7.50 -12.30 -10.57
N ALA A 319 -7.24 -11.08 -11.01
CA ALA A 319 -6.10 -10.28 -10.56
C ALA A 319 -6.50 -8.92 -9.99
N PHE A 320 -5.85 -8.51 -8.91
CA PHE A 320 -6.08 -7.24 -8.22
C PHE A 320 -4.76 -6.50 -8.07
N TYR A 321 -4.68 -5.29 -8.61
CA TYR A 321 -3.47 -4.46 -8.60
C TYR A 321 -3.74 -3.16 -7.88
N HIS A 322 -2.91 -2.81 -6.89
CA HIS A 322 -3.02 -1.54 -6.15
C HIS A 322 -4.42 -1.28 -5.56
N CYS A 323 -5.16 -2.35 -5.22
CA CYS A 323 -6.51 -2.26 -4.67
C CYS A 323 -6.49 -2.14 -3.15
N GLY A 324 -7.63 -1.77 -2.56
CA GLY A 324 -7.83 -1.73 -1.12
C GLY A 324 -9.03 -2.58 -0.71
N PHE A 325 -8.93 -3.33 0.38
CA PHE A 325 -9.98 -4.18 0.92
C PHE A 325 -10.16 -3.84 2.38
N TYR A 326 -11.38 -3.40 2.75
CA TYR A 326 -11.65 -2.90 4.10
C TYR A 326 -12.90 -3.57 4.66
N SER A 327 -12.71 -4.24 5.78
CA SER A 327 -13.76 -4.67 6.69
C SER A 327 -13.14 -4.95 8.06
N ALA A 328 -13.97 -5.16 9.07
CA ALA A 328 -13.52 -5.62 10.37
C ALA A 328 -13.32 -7.14 10.38
N HIS A 329 -14.28 -7.92 9.88
CA HIS A 329 -14.33 -9.39 9.99
C HIS A 329 -14.56 -9.99 8.60
N ASN A 330 -13.86 -11.07 8.26
CA ASN A 330 -14.05 -11.79 7.00
C ASN A 330 -13.89 -10.88 5.75
N THR A 331 -12.89 -9.99 5.73
CA THR A 331 -12.74 -8.95 4.70
C THR A 331 -12.70 -9.49 3.26
N LEU A 332 -11.82 -10.45 2.99
CA LEU A 332 -11.59 -11.02 1.67
C LEU A 332 -11.95 -12.51 1.70
N PHE A 333 -13.08 -12.85 1.10
CA PHE A 333 -13.48 -14.24 0.89
C PHE A 333 -12.89 -14.73 -0.43
N ASP A 334 -11.65 -15.17 -0.36
CA ASP A 334 -10.89 -15.75 -1.45
C ASP A 334 -11.31 -17.21 -1.69
N TYR A 335 -12.53 -17.37 -2.22
CA TYR A 335 -13.28 -18.61 -2.20
C TYR A 335 -12.65 -19.71 -3.05
N LYS A 336 -12.61 -19.58 -4.38
CA LYS A 336 -12.08 -20.61 -5.30
C LYS A 336 -11.53 -19.96 -6.56
N GLY A 337 -10.59 -20.64 -7.23
CA GLY A 337 -9.94 -20.15 -8.44
C GLY A 337 -8.47 -19.82 -8.24
N ARG A 338 -7.78 -19.46 -9.33
CA ARG A 338 -6.41 -18.94 -9.34
C ARG A 338 -6.42 -17.42 -9.27
N HIS A 339 -5.77 -16.85 -8.24
CA HIS A 339 -5.82 -15.41 -8.01
C HIS A 339 -4.44 -14.78 -7.81
N TYR A 340 -4.32 -13.52 -8.20
CA TYR A 340 -3.13 -12.71 -8.01
C TYR A 340 -3.46 -11.36 -7.38
N TYR A 341 -2.79 -11.01 -6.30
CA TYR A 341 -2.94 -9.73 -5.61
C TYR A 341 -1.58 -9.06 -5.57
N ASP A 342 -1.41 -7.94 -6.27
CA ASP A 342 -0.15 -7.18 -6.28
C ASP A 342 -0.33 -5.79 -5.67
N ASN A 343 0.54 -5.46 -4.71
CA ASN A 343 0.61 -4.16 -4.05
C ASN A 343 -0.75 -3.69 -3.48
N CYS A 344 -1.57 -4.64 -3.04
CA CYS A 344 -2.88 -4.41 -2.44
C CYS A 344 -2.76 -4.09 -0.96
N TYR A 345 -3.76 -3.39 -0.43
CA TYR A 345 -3.92 -3.17 1.00
C TYR A 345 -5.14 -3.95 1.50
N ILE A 346 -4.95 -4.82 2.49
CA ILE A 346 -6.01 -5.66 3.04
C ILE A 346 -6.06 -5.45 4.55
N GLN A 347 -7.20 -5.02 5.07
CA GLN A 347 -7.39 -4.75 6.49
C GLN A 347 -8.46 -5.66 7.11
N GLY A 348 -8.22 -6.13 8.33
CA GLY A 348 -9.23 -6.84 9.13
C GLY A 348 -8.71 -7.31 10.49
N SER A 349 -9.53 -8.10 11.20
CA SER A 349 -9.23 -8.62 12.54
C SER A 349 -9.25 -10.14 12.62
N ILE A 350 -10.37 -10.78 12.28
CA ILE A 350 -10.58 -12.23 12.38
C ILE A 350 -10.86 -12.81 10.99
N ASP A 351 -10.15 -13.89 10.66
CA ASP A 351 -10.26 -14.67 9.42
C ASP A 351 -10.36 -13.78 8.17
N PHE A 352 -9.66 -12.66 8.15
CA PHE A 352 -10.00 -11.60 7.20
C PHE A 352 -9.46 -11.87 5.78
N ILE A 353 -8.65 -12.92 5.61
CA ILE A 353 -8.36 -13.56 4.32
C ILE A 353 -8.69 -15.05 4.45
N PHE A 354 -9.77 -15.52 3.84
CA PHE A 354 -10.25 -16.89 4.07
C PHE A 354 -10.83 -17.51 2.82
N GLY A 355 -10.87 -18.84 2.77
CA GLY A 355 -11.40 -19.60 1.64
C GLY A 355 -10.47 -20.71 1.18
N ARG A 356 -10.58 -21.11 -0.09
CA ARG A 356 -9.84 -22.24 -0.70
C ARG A 356 -9.25 -21.86 -2.07
N GLY A 357 -9.01 -20.57 -2.33
CA GLY A 357 -8.30 -20.12 -3.52
C GLY A 357 -6.86 -20.65 -3.62
N ARG A 358 -6.33 -20.67 -4.84
CA ARG A 358 -4.90 -20.87 -5.14
C ARG A 358 -4.34 -19.48 -5.47
N SER A 359 -3.71 -18.82 -4.51
CA SER A 359 -3.56 -17.37 -4.55
C SER A 359 -2.18 -16.90 -4.15
N VAL A 360 -1.66 -15.93 -4.90
CA VAL A 360 -0.40 -15.24 -4.60
C VAL A 360 -0.70 -13.77 -4.23
N PHE A 361 -0.23 -13.37 -3.06
CA PHE A 361 -0.25 -12.01 -2.53
C PHE A 361 1.16 -11.42 -2.59
N HIS A 362 1.49 -10.75 -3.68
CA HIS A 362 2.81 -10.17 -3.91
C HIS A 362 2.86 -8.70 -3.47
N SER A 363 3.85 -8.37 -2.65
CA SER A 363 4.09 -7.01 -2.12
C SER A 363 2.87 -6.37 -1.46
N CYS A 364 1.95 -7.17 -0.92
CA CYS A 364 0.74 -6.68 -0.28
C CYS A 364 1.01 -6.15 1.14
N GLU A 365 0.22 -5.16 1.55
CA GLU A 365 0.17 -4.66 2.92
C GLU A 365 -1.05 -5.24 3.63
N ILE A 366 -0.79 -6.00 4.68
CA ILE A 366 -1.78 -6.65 5.51
C ILE A 366 -1.85 -5.90 6.83
N PHE A 367 -2.98 -5.23 7.07
CA PHE A 367 -3.19 -4.38 8.24
C PHE A 367 -4.16 -4.98 9.24
N VAL A 368 -3.64 -5.32 10.42
CA VAL A 368 -4.41 -5.87 11.53
C VAL A 368 -5.08 -4.74 12.30
N VAL A 369 -6.40 -4.81 12.43
CA VAL A 369 -7.16 -3.99 13.38
C VAL A 369 -7.53 -4.82 14.60
N ALA A 370 -7.35 -4.23 15.78
CA ALA A 370 -7.69 -4.89 17.04
C ALA A 370 -9.22 -5.02 17.16
N ASP A 371 -9.70 -6.20 17.51
CA ASP A 371 -11.05 -6.39 18.06
C ASP A 371 -10.97 -6.79 19.52
N CYS A 372 -11.00 -5.80 20.41
CA CYS A 372 -10.87 -6.00 21.86
C CYS A 372 -12.09 -6.66 22.51
N ARG A 373 -13.14 -7.01 21.76
CA ARG A 373 -14.36 -7.63 22.29
C ARG A 373 -14.29 -9.16 22.29
N VAL A 374 -13.25 -9.72 21.67
CA VAL A 374 -13.09 -11.17 21.54
C VAL A 374 -11.98 -11.62 22.47
N GLN A 375 -12.21 -12.69 23.22
CA GLN A 375 -11.19 -13.29 24.08
C GLN A 375 -10.06 -13.97 23.27
N ILE A 376 -10.36 -14.33 22.02
CA ILE A 376 -9.46 -15.06 21.15
C ILE A 376 -8.74 -14.06 20.24
N HIS A 377 -7.42 -14.18 20.18
CA HIS A 377 -6.58 -13.46 19.22
C HIS A 377 -7.06 -13.77 17.80
N GLY A 378 -7.35 -12.75 17.00
CA GLY A 378 -7.81 -12.92 15.62
C GLY A 378 -6.79 -13.65 14.75
N SER A 379 -7.13 -13.88 13.49
CA SER A 379 -6.29 -14.58 12.52
C SER A 379 -6.30 -13.82 11.21
N ILE A 380 -5.13 -13.68 10.59
CA ILE A 380 -5.04 -13.11 9.25
C ILE A 380 -5.66 -14.05 8.23
N THR A 381 -5.25 -15.32 8.27
CA THR A 381 -5.71 -16.34 7.33
C THR A 381 -6.57 -17.42 7.96
N ALA A 382 -7.56 -17.92 7.21
CA ALA A 382 -8.28 -19.16 7.51
C ALA A 382 -8.48 -19.98 6.23
N GLN A 383 -7.43 -20.71 5.86
CA GLN A 383 -7.39 -21.47 4.61
C GLN A 383 -8.08 -22.84 4.77
N ASN A 384 -8.90 -23.21 3.79
CA ASN A 384 -9.88 -24.29 3.88
C ASN A 384 -9.65 -25.43 2.89
N ARG A 385 -8.39 -25.72 2.55
CA ARG A 385 -7.99 -26.88 1.73
C ARG A 385 -8.33 -28.18 2.45
N GLN A 386 -9.06 -29.08 1.80
CA GLN A 386 -9.64 -30.28 2.43
C GLN A 386 -8.89 -31.57 2.15
N SER A 387 -8.10 -31.65 1.07
CA SER A 387 -7.37 -32.87 0.70
C SER A 387 -5.97 -32.59 0.16
N GLY A 388 -5.13 -33.62 0.15
CA GLY A 388 -3.78 -33.58 -0.42
C GLY A 388 -3.78 -33.38 -1.95
N ASP A 389 -4.85 -33.79 -2.64
CA ASP A 389 -4.99 -33.70 -4.10
C ASP A 389 -5.32 -32.28 -4.58
N GLU A 390 -5.82 -31.41 -3.68
CA GLU A 390 -6.08 -30.01 -4.02
C GLU A 390 -4.77 -29.22 -4.15
N ASN A 391 -4.67 -28.39 -5.19
CA ASN A 391 -3.54 -27.47 -5.36
C ASN A 391 -3.81 -26.07 -4.79
N SER A 392 -4.85 -25.88 -3.97
CA SER A 392 -5.20 -24.61 -3.33
C SER A 392 -4.18 -24.19 -2.25
N GLY A 393 -4.18 -22.91 -1.88
CA GLY A 393 -3.27 -22.37 -0.86
C GLY A 393 -3.06 -20.86 -1.01
N PHE A 394 -2.67 -20.21 0.08
CA PHE A 394 -2.35 -18.79 0.08
C PHE A 394 -0.84 -18.58 0.24
N VAL A 395 -0.23 -17.82 -0.67
CA VAL A 395 1.21 -17.51 -0.62
C VAL A 395 1.41 -15.99 -0.59
N PHE A 396 2.09 -15.50 0.44
CA PHE A 396 2.42 -14.09 0.62
C PHE A 396 3.91 -13.86 0.36
N ILE A 397 4.25 -12.93 -0.53
CA ILE A 397 5.63 -12.72 -1.01
C ILE A 397 6.00 -11.23 -0.88
N LYS A 398 7.14 -10.90 -0.24
CA LYS A 398 7.73 -9.54 -0.19
C LYS A 398 6.79 -8.45 0.36
N GLY A 399 5.77 -8.83 1.12
CA GLY A 399 4.77 -7.93 1.70
C GLY A 399 5.10 -7.46 3.12
N LYS A 400 4.09 -6.89 3.79
CA LYS A 400 4.18 -6.48 5.19
C LYS A 400 2.92 -6.87 5.95
N VAL A 401 3.11 -7.40 7.15
CA VAL A 401 2.07 -7.67 8.14
C VAL A 401 2.31 -6.76 9.34
N TYR A 402 1.36 -5.87 9.61
CA TYR A 402 1.45 -4.93 10.72
C TYR A 402 0.08 -4.49 11.21
N GLY A 403 0.02 -3.89 12.39
CA GLY A 403 -1.26 -3.41 12.90
C GLY A 403 -1.25 -3.17 14.39
N ILE A 404 -2.44 -3.24 14.96
CA ILE A 404 -2.72 -3.01 16.39
C ILE A 404 -3.41 -4.27 16.92
N GLY A 405 -2.95 -4.77 18.07
CA GLY A 405 -3.45 -5.98 18.70
C GLY A 405 -2.57 -7.21 18.42
N ASP A 406 -2.97 -8.33 19.01
CA ASP A 406 -2.28 -9.61 18.90
C ASP A 406 -3.14 -10.56 18.07
N VAL A 407 -2.59 -11.06 16.96
CA VAL A 407 -3.27 -11.99 16.04
C VAL A 407 -2.33 -13.09 15.57
N TYR A 408 -2.89 -14.20 15.09
CA TYR A 408 -2.16 -15.25 14.41
C TYR A 408 -2.00 -14.93 12.91
N LEU A 409 -0.89 -15.39 12.31
CA LEU A 409 -0.70 -15.46 10.84
C LEU A 409 -1.82 -16.27 10.18
N GLY A 410 -2.28 -17.33 10.85
CA GLY A 410 -3.41 -18.09 10.36
C GLY A 410 -3.90 -19.13 11.31
N ARG A 411 -5.13 -19.56 11.05
CA ARG A 411 -5.71 -20.75 11.67
C ARG A 411 -6.06 -21.81 10.64
N ALA A 412 -5.89 -23.08 11.04
CA ALA A 412 -6.33 -24.20 10.22
C ALA A 412 -7.85 -24.25 10.17
N ARG A 413 -8.44 -24.16 8.97
CA ARG A 413 -9.87 -24.37 8.75
C ARG A 413 -10.18 -25.66 8.00
N GLY A 414 -9.30 -26.06 7.08
CA GLY A 414 -9.35 -27.36 6.42
C GLY A 414 -8.24 -28.30 6.89
N ALA A 415 -8.48 -29.60 6.76
CA ALA A 415 -7.54 -30.63 7.22
C ALA A 415 -6.16 -30.60 6.52
N TYR A 416 -6.07 -29.94 5.36
CA TYR A 416 -4.84 -29.78 4.58
C TYR A 416 -4.51 -28.30 4.35
N SER A 417 -4.92 -27.43 5.29
CA SER A 417 -4.73 -25.97 5.22
C SER A 417 -3.31 -25.62 4.83
N ARG A 418 -3.16 -24.77 3.80
CA ARG A 418 -1.87 -24.40 3.22
C ARG A 418 -1.70 -22.89 3.11
N VAL A 419 -0.76 -22.35 3.89
CA VAL A 419 -0.44 -20.92 3.94
C VAL A 419 1.07 -20.74 4.07
N ILE A 420 1.64 -19.91 3.20
CA ILE A 420 3.08 -19.63 3.18
C ILE A 420 3.31 -18.12 3.25
N PHE A 421 4.15 -17.67 4.17
CA PHE A 421 4.70 -16.31 4.19
C PHE A 421 6.18 -16.33 3.81
N ALA A 422 6.54 -15.70 2.70
CA ALA A 422 7.90 -15.68 2.17
C ALA A 422 8.42 -14.24 2.03
N LYS A 423 9.64 -13.98 2.53
CA LYS A 423 10.33 -12.69 2.47
C LYS A 423 9.47 -11.52 2.97
N THR A 424 8.55 -11.80 3.89
CA THR A 424 7.53 -10.85 4.35
C THR A 424 7.99 -10.20 5.66
N TYR A 425 7.79 -8.89 5.79
CA TYR A 425 8.00 -8.20 7.05
C TYR A 425 6.86 -8.52 8.00
N ILE A 426 7.16 -8.99 9.21
CA ILE A 426 6.19 -9.31 10.25
C ILE A 426 6.48 -8.44 11.48
N SER A 427 5.55 -7.55 11.81
CA SER A 427 5.63 -6.72 13.01
C SER A 427 5.24 -7.51 14.27
N LYS A 428 5.47 -6.92 15.44
CA LYS A 428 5.13 -7.49 16.76
C LYS A 428 3.62 -7.70 17.02
N THR A 429 2.76 -7.42 16.05
CA THR A 429 1.31 -7.68 16.12
C THR A 429 0.98 -9.17 16.03
N ILE A 430 1.95 -9.98 15.59
CA ILE A 430 1.80 -11.43 15.48
C ILE A 430 2.17 -12.09 16.79
N ASP A 431 1.27 -12.94 17.29
CA ASP A 431 1.51 -13.78 18.46
C ASP A 431 2.74 -14.69 18.26
N LEU A 432 3.45 -15.01 19.35
CA LEU A 432 4.67 -15.82 19.29
C LEU A 432 4.42 -17.22 18.73
N GLU A 433 3.25 -17.82 19.00
CA GLU A 433 2.83 -19.10 18.41
C GLU A 433 2.66 -18.99 16.89
N GLY A 434 2.31 -17.80 16.40
CA GLY A 434 2.16 -17.46 14.98
C GLY A 434 0.98 -18.14 14.29
N TRP A 435 0.66 -19.38 14.63
CA TRP A 435 -0.37 -20.20 14.04
C TRP A 435 -1.22 -20.86 15.11
N THR A 436 -2.49 -21.07 14.83
CA THR A 436 -3.40 -21.77 15.74
C THR A 436 -4.22 -22.81 15.00
N ASN A 437 -4.64 -23.86 15.69
CA ASN A 437 -5.65 -24.81 15.21
C ASN A 437 -7.02 -24.50 15.83
N TRP A 438 -7.25 -23.27 16.29
CA TRP A 438 -8.52 -22.88 16.91
C TRP A 438 -9.74 -23.33 16.09
N SER A 439 -10.63 -24.09 16.77
CA SER A 439 -11.87 -24.69 16.24
C SER A 439 -11.67 -25.82 15.24
N TYR A 440 -10.45 -26.34 15.11
CA TYR A 440 -10.14 -27.55 14.36
C TYR A 440 -9.55 -28.58 15.33
N ASP A 441 -10.31 -29.65 15.57
CA ASP A 441 -9.97 -30.76 16.47
C ASP A 441 -9.26 -31.93 15.74
N GLY A 442 -9.07 -31.81 14.43
CA GLY A 442 -8.37 -32.82 13.62
C GLY A 442 -6.85 -32.76 13.75
N SER A 443 -6.17 -33.71 13.09
CA SER A 443 -4.72 -33.80 13.09
C SER A 443 -4.08 -32.58 12.41
N THR A 444 -2.99 -32.08 13.00
CA THR A 444 -2.16 -31.00 12.45
C THR A 444 -1.08 -31.51 11.48
N GLU A 445 -0.93 -32.83 11.32
CA GLU A 445 0.16 -33.46 10.54
C GLU A 445 0.11 -33.11 9.04
N ASN A 446 -1.09 -32.83 8.52
CA ASN A 446 -1.32 -32.53 7.10
C ASN A 446 -1.33 -31.03 6.79
N LEU A 447 -1.16 -30.17 7.81
CA LEU A 447 -1.14 -28.73 7.63
C LEU A 447 0.20 -28.29 7.02
N PHE A 448 0.14 -27.36 6.07
CA PHE A 448 1.32 -26.75 5.47
C PHE A 448 1.32 -25.25 5.78
N HIS A 449 1.62 -24.92 7.03
CA HIS A 449 1.77 -23.54 7.50
C HIS A 449 3.25 -23.24 7.61
N ALA A 450 3.74 -22.29 6.81
CA ALA A 450 5.17 -22.13 6.62
C ALA A 450 5.63 -20.67 6.51
N GLU A 451 6.84 -20.42 6.96
CA GLU A 451 7.55 -19.15 6.81
C GLU A 451 8.90 -19.38 6.09
N TYR A 452 9.30 -18.43 5.23
CA TYR A 452 10.59 -18.44 4.52
C TYR A 452 11.21 -17.05 4.53
N HIS A 453 12.36 -16.87 5.21
CA HIS A 453 13.05 -15.56 5.30
C HIS A 453 12.12 -14.39 5.67
N CYS A 454 11.11 -14.64 6.51
CA CYS A 454 10.35 -13.57 7.13
C CYS A 454 11.25 -12.83 8.12
N HIS A 455 11.00 -11.53 8.30
CA HIS A 455 11.85 -10.67 9.11
C HIS A 455 11.04 -9.62 9.86
N GLY A 456 11.64 -9.01 10.88
CA GLY A 456 10.97 -8.07 11.76
C GLY A 456 10.63 -8.68 13.12
N PRO A 457 10.14 -7.87 14.07
CA PRO A 457 10.02 -8.26 15.47
C PRO A 457 8.96 -9.35 15.75
N GLY A 458 8.04 -9.63 14.82
CA GLY A 458 7.07 -10.72 14.93
C GLY A 458 7.47 -12.00 14.17
N ALA A 459 8.61 -12.01 13.48
CA ALA A 459 9.09 -13.16 12.70
C ALA A 459 9.96 -14.14 13.52
N VAL A 460 9.78 -14.15 14.85
CA VAL A 460 10.53 -14.98 15.81
C VAL A 460 10.00 -16.42 15.74
N ALA A 461 10.83 -17.37 15.29
CA ALA A 461 10.40 -18.73 14.96
C ALA A 461 10.38 -19.70 16.15
N GLU A 462 11.09 -19.38 17.23
CA GLU A 462 11.42 -20.28 18.35
C GLU A 462 10.20 -20.76 19.15
N LYS A 463 9.10 -20.01 19.09
CA LYS A 463 7.85 -20.30 19.80
C LYS A 463 6.70 -20.65 18.87
N ARG A 464 6.97 -20.83 17.58
CA ARG A 464 5.93 -21.17 16.61
C ARG A 464 5.25 -22.47 17.00
N ALA A 465 3.99 -22.58 16.60
CA ALA A 465 3.22 -23.80 16.71
C ALA A 465 4.04 -25.02 16.23
N PRO A 466 4.00 -26.18 16.91
CA PRO A 466 4.91 -27.30 16.62
C PRO A 466 4.83 -27.87 15.19
N TRP A 467 3.71 -27.66 14.49
CA TRP A 467 3.52 -28.09 13.10
C TRP A 467 3.98 -27.05 12.07
N SER A 468 4.31 -25.83 12.49
CA SER A 468 4.76 -24.77 11.60
C SER A 468 6.13 -25.10 11.03
N LEU A 469 6.33 -24.76 9.75
CA LEU A 469 7.56 -25.06 9.02
C LEU A 469 8.38 -23.78 8.80
N GLN A 470 9.69 -23.87 8.98
CA GLN A 470 10.64 -22.89 8.45
C GLN A 470 11.27 -23.51 7.20
N LEU A 471 10.96 -22.96 6.03
CA LEU A 471 11.37 -23.55 4.76
C LEU A 471 12.83 -23.25 4.44
N THR A 472 13.47 -24.16 3.72
CA THR A 472 14.70 -23.89 2.97
C THR A 472 14.38 -23.17 1.65
N GLU A 473 15.40 -22.62 0.99
CA GLU A 473 15.23 -21.98 -0.33
C GLU A 473 14.65 -22.93 -1.37
N LYS A 474 15.13 -24.18 -1.39
CA LYS A 474 14.65 -25.21 -2.32
C LYS A 474 13.17 -25.52 -2.11
N GLU A 475 12.72 -25.58 -0.87
CA GLU A 475 11.31 -25.86 -0.53
C GLU A 475 10.41 -24.65 -0.80
N ALA A 476 10.90 -23.43 -0.60
CA ALA A 476 10.12 -22.20 -0.80
C ALA A 476 10.01 -21.79 -2.29
N THR A 477 11.00 -22.11 -3.11
CA THR A 477 11.09 -21.67 -4.52
C THR A 477 9.83 -21.97 -5.35
N PRO A 478 9.25 -23.19 -5.32
CA PRO A 478 8.05 -23.49 -6.11
C PRO A 478 6.83 -22.66 -5.72
N PHE A 479 6.72 -22.23 -4.46
CA PHE A 479 5.62 -21.38 -3.98
C PHE A 479 5.84 -19.91 -4.34
N MET A 480 7.09 -19.47 -4.45
CA MET A 480 7.43 -18.08 -4.79
C MET A 480 7.38 -17.78 -6.29
N ASP A 481 7.38 -18.80 -7.15
CA ASP A 481 7.21 -18.63 -8.60
C ASP A 481 5.73 -18.36 -8.92
N ILE A 482 5.49 -17.51 -9.93
CA ILE A 482 4.14 -17.22 -10.42
C ILE A 482 3.46 -18.46 -11.02
N ASP A 483 4.23 -19.49 -11.39
CA ASP A 483 3.71 -20.80 -11.79
C ASP A 483 2.96 -21.51 -10.65
N PHE A 484 3.12 -21.09 -9.39
CA PHE A 484 2.23 -21.54 -8.31
C PHE A 484 0.76 -21.20 -8.61
N ILE A 485 0.44 -20.28 -9.51
CA ILE A 485 -0.93 -20.01 -9.99
C ILE A 485 -1.06 -20.15 -11.51
N ASP A 486 -0.10 -20.82 -12.16
CA ASP A 486 0.03 -20.91 -13.61
C ASP A 486 0.04 -19.51 -14.27
N GLY A 487 0.56 -18.50 -13.57
CA GLY A 487 0.34 -17.10 -13.93
C GLY A 487 0.95 -16.68 -15.26
N LYS A 488 1.96 -17.41 -15.76
CA LYS A 488 2.54 -17.19 -17.09
C LYS A 488 1.51 -17.41 -18.22
N GLU A 489 0.47 -18.21 -17.97
CA GLU A 489 -0.55 -18.54 -18.96
C GLU A 489 -1.65 -17.47 -19.06
N TRP A 490 -1.94 -16.74 -17.99
CA TRP A 490 -3.16 -15.92 -17.92
C TRP A 490 -2.98 -14.49 -17.40
N LEU A 491 -1.87 -14.18 -16.69
CA LEU A 491 -1.63 -12.81 -16.22
C LEU A 491 -1.08 -11.96 -17.36
N PRO A 492 -1.66 -10.77 -17.64
CA PRO A 492 -1.10 -9.87 -18.65
C PRO A 492 0.23 -9.25 -18.19
N VAL A 493 0.44 -9.11 -16.88
CA VAL A 493 1.64 -8.59 -16.22
C VAL A 493 1.80 -9.18 -14.84
N TYR A 494 3.04 -9.41 -14.43
CA TYR A 494 3.45 -9.87 -13.10
C TYR A 494 4.92 -9.50 -12.86
N LEU A 495 5.38 -9.61 -11.61
CA LEU A 495 6.75 -9.31 -11.19
C LEU A 495 7.60 -10.56 -11.00
#